data_AF-A0A1N7JP55-F1
#
_entry.id   AF-A0A1N7JP55-F1
#
_cell.length_a   1.000
_cell.length_b   1.000
_cell.length_c   1.000
_cell.angle_alpha   90.00
_cell.angle_beta   90.00
_cell.angle_gamma   90.00
#
_symmetry.space_group_name_H-M   'P 1'
#
loop_
_entity.id
_entity.type
_entity.pdbx_description
1 polymer ?
#
loop_
_entity_poly.entity_id
_entity_poly.type
_entity_poly.pdbx_seq_one_letter_code
_entity_poly.pdbx_strand_id
1 'polypeptide(L)'
;MYIDFYGRKTSERPSAGHFEKAHGGIWHLVNPSLPVDELMSTLEDINLKVLQGLFSDPSIFWDSLASFNFDLMHAGLDPEARASRDEFNDFFRSASNDAQKLILYYSVRGYNRAAQNMLNHVVIGLGDAYELLSRDNLDDSIPLDIQSCGGEHYRNLSSPTCFRIWEKFSFCIEKILSFLDFLSKYIAEISEMHCKKITGRLNTYSVTFGGWRKIKLAKDTALCDLTDELRLLTALRDETVHNGTIDHFSRIYEHAINSKVQSRFLLLPDHEGGRILTAAGRRRFFRQDNHLNAILPGAVHRVLNDTLLSLRTVDTRMPTVWDDPSSYYDRYKELHETLDAAGKVGAFVKFKATDA
;
A
#
# COMPACT_ATOMS: atom_id res chain seq x y z
N MET A 1 13.64 -20.75 5.26
CA MET A 1 12.60 -21.49 4.50
C MET A 1 12.10 -20.54 3.43
N TYR A 2 11.98 -20.99 2.19
CA TYR A 2 11.61 -20.16 1.05
C TYR A 2 10.38 -20.73 0.33
N ILE A 3 9.60 -19.86 -0.30
CA ILE A 3 8.45 -20.23 -1.14
C ILE A 3 8.65 -19.66 -2.54
N ASP A 4 8.63 -20.49 -3.58
CA ASP A 4 8.67 -19.99 -4.95
C ASP A 4 7.31 -19.46 -5.42
N PHE A 5 7.25 -18.86 -6.61
CA PHE A 5 6.00 -18.32 -7.14
C PHE A 5 4.93 -19.37 -7.42
N TYR A 6 5.27 -20.65 -7.43
CA TYR A 6 4.33 -21.76 -7.63
C TYR A 6 3.97 -22.48 -6.32
N GLY A 7 4.25 -21.84 -5.18
CA GLY A 7 3.88 -22.35 -3.86
C GLY A 7 4.76 -23.49 -3.36
N ARG A 8 5.92 -23.75 -3.97
CA ARG A 8 6.82 -24.81 -3.49
C ARG A 8 7.66 -24.32 -2.33
N LYS A 9 7.62 -25.05 -1.21
CA LYS A 9 8.54 -24.82 -0.09
C LYS A 9 9.90 -25.47 -0.34
N THR A 10 10.97 -24.74 -0.03
CA THR A 10 12.34 -25.26 -0.12
C THR A 10 13.21 -24.75 1.05
N SER A 11 14.18 -25.57 1.45
CA SER A 11 15.25 -25.21 2.38
C SER A 11 16.38 -24.46 1.70
N GLU A 12 16.55 -24.66 0.39
CA GLU A 12 17.59 -24.02 -0.42
C GLU A 12 17.03 -22.74 -1.04
N ARG A 13 17.84 -21.67 -1.02
CA ARG A 13 17.46 -20.36 -1.53
C ARG A 13 17.28 -20.40 -3.06
N PRO A 14 16.08 -20.11 -3.60
CA PRO A 14 15.89 -20.09 -5.04
C PRO A 14 16.72 -18.99 -5.72
N SER A 15 17.22 -19.26 -6.92
CA SER A 15 17.88 -18.26 -7.77
C SER A 15 16.89 -17.29 -8.40
N ALA A 16 15.65 -17.74 -8.64
CA ALA A 16 14.55 -16.94 -9.17
C ALA A 16 13.80 -16.19 -8.07
N GLY A 17 12.75 -15.45 -8.45
CA GLY A 17 11.87 -14.75 -7.50
C GLY A 17 11.20 -15.72 -6.51
N HIS A 18 11.24 -15.34 -5.23
CA HIS A 18 10.75 -16.17 -4.13
C HIS A 18 10.33 -15.31 -2.93
N PHE A 19 9.70 -15.93 -1.95
CA PHE A 19 9.38 -15.34 -0.67
C PHE A 19 10.25 -15.93 0.44
N GLU A 20 10.71 -15.06 1.34
CA GLU A 20 11.48 -15.41 2.52
C GLU A 20 10.77 -14.89 3.78
N LYS A 21 10.69 -15.72 4.83
CA LYS A 21 10.07 -15.33 6.10
C LYS A 21 11.07 -14.57 6.96
N ALA A 22 10.78 -13.31 7.25
CA ALA A 22 11.58 -12.49 8.16
C ALA A 22 11.34 -12.85 9.63
N HIS A 23 12.18 -12.31 10.53
CA HIS A 23 12.13 -12.57 11.97
C HIS A 23 10.77 -12.21 12.62
N GLY A 24 10.05 -11.23 12.07
CA GLY A 24 8.70 -10.85 12.50
C GLY A 24 7.56 -11.74 11.97
N GLY A 25 7.88 -12.83 11.26
CA GLY A 25 6.88 -13.75 10.71
C GLY A 25 6.25 -13.30 9.39
N ILE A 26 6.64 -12.14 8.85
CA ILE A 26 6.17 -11.61 7.56
C ILE A 26 6.97 -12.24 6.43
N TRP A 27 6.28 -12.63 5.35
CA TRP A 27 6.91 -13.14 4.13
C TRP A 27 7.22 -11.99 3.17
N HIS A 28 8.49 -11.82 2.82
CA HIS A 28 8.96 -10.76 1.92
C HIS A 28 9.30 -11.34 0.56
N LEU A 29 8.90 -10.61 -0.49
CA LEU A 29 9.32 -10.89 -1.86
C LEU A 29 10.82 -10.58 -2.01
N VAL A 30 11.55 -11.52 -2.62
CA VAL A 30 12.98 -11.45 -2.92
C VAL A 30 13.17 -11.73 -4.41
N ASN A 31 14.05 -10.96 -5.05
CA ASN A 31 14.40 -11.06 -6.47
C ASN A 31 13.18 -10.93 -7.42
N PRO A 32 12.58 -9.72 -7.52
CA PRO A 32 13.06 -8.46 -6.95
C PRO A 32 12.41 -8.09 -5.60
N SER A 33 13.12 -7.34 -4.75
CA SER A 33 12.54 -6.82 -3.50
C SER A 33 11.64 -5.62 -3.76
N LEU A 34 10.50 -5.53 -3.07
CA LEU A 34 9.63 -4.36 -3.15
C LEU A 34 10.32 -3.14 -2.50
N PRO A 35 10.29 -1.94 -3.11
CA PRO A 35 11.01 -0.75 -2.61
C PRO A 35 10.22 -0.03 -1.49
N VAL A 36 9.74 -0.78 -0.50
CA VAL A 36 8.79 -0.30 0.52
C VAL A 36 9.47 0.68 1.44
N ASP A 37 10.68 0.36 1.94
CA ASP A 37 11.40 1.22 2.88
C ASP A 37 11.77 2.56 2.22
N GLU A 38 12.21 2.54 0.97
CA GLU A 38 12.51 3.76 0.22
C GLU A 38 11.26 4.59 -0.07
N LEU A 39 10.12 3.95 -0.35
CA LEU A 39 8.83 4.63 -0.49
C LEU A 39 8.41 5.31 0.81
N MET A 40 8.48 4.60 1.93
CA MET A 40 8.14 5.13 3.26
C MET A 40 9.04 6.32 3.62
N SER A 41 10.35 6.18 3.41
CA SER A 41 11.33 7.25 3.64
C SER A 41 11.02 8.48 2.77
N THR A 42 10.81 8.29 1.47
CA THR A 42 10.52 9.41 0.54
C THR A 42 9.23 10.12 0.91
N LEU A 43 8.22 9.40 1.41
CA LEU A 43 6.97 9.99 1.88
C LEU A 43 7.17 10.84 3.14
N GLU A 44 8.02 10.41 4.08
CA GLU A 44 8.37 11.21 5.25
C GLU A 44 9.21 12.44 4.88
N ASP A 45 10.13 12.33 3.91
CA ASP A 45 10.89 13.47 3.39
C ASP A 45 9.96 14.54 2.79
N ILE A 46 8.99 14.11 1.97
CA ILE A 46 7.94 14.99 1.44
C ILE A 46 7.14 15.61 2.59
N ASN A 47 6.76 14.82 3.60
CA ASN A 47 5.98 15.28 4.74
C ASN A 47 6.74 16.33 5.58
N LEU A 48 8.07 16.21 5.70
CA LEU A 48 8.92 17.24 6.30
C LEU A 48 8.89 18.53 5.48
N LYS A 49 8.94 18.45 4.14
CA LYS A 49 8.79 19.64 3.28
C LYS A 49 7.41 20.28 3.36
N VAL A 50 6.35 19.50 3.63
CA VAL A 50 5.02 20.03 3.94
C VAL A 50 5.06 20.88 5.22
N LEU A 51 5.70 20.39 6.29
CA LEU A 51 5.89 21.16 7.52
C LEU A 51 6.64 22.47 7.27
N GLN A 52 7.76 22.38 6.56
CA GLN A 52 8.57 23.54 6.15
C GLN A 52 7.76 24.57 5.36
N GLY A 53 6.82 24.10 4.53
CA GLY A 53 5.95 24.95 3.75
C GLY A 53 4.88 25.69 4.56
N LEU A 54 4.51 25.17 5.73
CA LEU A 54 3.49 25.75 6.62
C LEU A 54 4.12 26.63 7.72
N PHE A 55 5.28 26.23 8.21
CA PHE A 55 5.97 26.88 9.32
C PHE A 55 7.33 27.39 8.86
N SER A 56 7.57 28.69 8.99
CA SER A 56 8.84 29.31 8.59
C SER A 56 10.02 28.86 9.44
N ASP A 57 9.77 28.40 10.66
CA ASP A 57 10.77 27.94 11.61
C ASP A 57 10.24 26.72 12.40
N PRO A 58 11.08 25.71 12.69
CA PRO A 58 10.68 24.53 13.49
C PRO A 58 10.13 24.86 14.87
N SER A 59 10.62 25.93 15.52
CA SER A 59 10.17 26.33 16.85
C SER A 59 8.68 26.70 16.87
N ILE A 60 8.17 27.34 15.81
CA ILE A 60 6.76 27.74 15.70
C ILE A 60 5.86 26.50 15.66
N PHE A 61 6.27 25.46 14.92
CA PHE A 61 5.54 24.19 14.90
C PHE A 61 5.47 23.58 16.29
N TRP A 62 6.62 23.48 16.97
CA TRP A 62 6.73 22.86 18.28
C TRP A 62 5.99 23.63 19.37
N ASP A 63 6.11 24.96 19.39
CA ASP A 63 5.38 25.82 20.33
C ASP A 63 3.87 25.69 20.14
N SER A 64 3.43 25.64 18.88
CA SER A 64 2.02 25.43 18.54
C SER A 64 1.54 24.05 18.99
N LEU A 65 2.35 23.01 18.79
CA LEU A 65 2.03 21.63 19.16
C LEU A 65 1.93 21.46 20.67
N ALA A 66 2.86 22.05 21.42
CA ALA A 66 2.89 22.01 22.89
C ALA A 66 1.66 22.70 23.51
N SER A 67 1.04 23.64 22.80
CA SER A 67 -0.21 24.29 23.26
C SER A 67 -1.48 23.51 22.91
N PHE A 68 -1.37 22.45 22.10
CA PHE A 68 -2.52 21.83 21.45
C PHE A 68 -3.05 20.61 22.20
N ASN A 69 -4.38 20.51 22.33
CA ASN A 69 -5.02 19.33 22.90
C ASN A 69 -5.04 18.18 21.88
N PHE A 70 -4.50 17.02 22.27
CA PHE A 70 -4.50 15.79 21.46
C PHE A 70 -5.89 15.47 20.87
N ASP A 71 -6.95 15.53 21.68
CA ASP A 71 -8.31 15.16 21.26
C ASP A 71 -8.83 16.07 20.14
N LEU A 72 -8.45 17.35 20.14
CA LEU A 72 -8.82 18.31 19.08
C LEU A 72 -7.93 18.17 17.85
N MET A 73 -6.64 17.88 18.03
CA MET A 73 -5.68 17.73 16.92
C MET A 73 -5.99 16.48 16.07
N HIS A 74 -6.38 15.40 16.73
CA HIS A 74 -6.63 14.10 16.11
C HIS A 74 -8.11 13.79 15.89
N ALA A 75 -9.01 14.72 16.20
CA ALA A 75 -10.45 14.57 16.01
C ALA A 75 -10.78 14.10 14.58
N GLY A 76 -11.46 12.96 14.45
CA GLY A 76 -11.83 12.40 13.14
C GLY A 76 -10.68 11.79 12.33
N LEU A 77 -9.45 11.81 12.85
CA LEU A 77 -8.28 11.16 12.26
C LEU A 77 -7.83 9.92 13.05
N ASP A 78 -8.11 9.89 14.36
CA ASP A 78 -7.71 8.82 15.27
C ASP A 78 -8.89 8.40 16.16
N PRO A 79 -9.19 7.10 16.30
CA PRO A 79 -10.25 6.63 17.20
C PRO A 79 -9.99 6.92 18.68
N GLU A 80 -8.74 7.18 19.09
CA GLU A 80 -8.38 7.55 20.47
C GLU A 80 -8.70 9.02 20.79
N ALA A 81 -8.98 9.84 19.78
CA ALA A 81 -9.36 11.24 19.94
C ALA A 81 -10.84 11.35 20.32
N ARG A 82 -11.11 11.94 21.50
CA ARG A 82 -12.46 11.95 22.08
C ARG A 82 -13.31 13.17 21.73
N ALA A 83 -12.76 14.14 21.01
CA ALA A 83 -13.51 15.33 20.63
C ALA A 83 -14.60 15.00 19.61
N SER A 84 -15.79 15.55 19.83
CA SER A 84 -16.89 15.51 18.89
C SER A 84 -16.66 16.44 17.70
N ARG A 85 -17.43 16.22 16.62
CA ARG A 85 -17.45 17.09 15.44
C ARG A 85 -17.76 18.55 15.81
N ASP A 86 -18.69 18.77 16.73
CA ASP A 86 -19.17 20.12 17.06
C ASP A 86 -18.13 20.87 17.91
N GLU A 87 -17.52 20.19 18.89
CA GLU A 87 -16.38 20.73 19.67
C GLU A 87 -15.20 21.10 18.75
N PHE A 88 -14.85 20.22 17.79
CA PHE A 88 -13.79 20.51 16.82
C PHE A 88 -14.10 21.75 15.97
N ASN A 89 -15.33 21.88 15.47
CA ASN A 89 -15.72 23.03 14.65
C ASN A 89 -15.70 24.34 15.43
N ASP A 90 -16.15 24.34 16.68
CA ASP A 90 -16.13 25.53 17.53
C ASP A 90 -14.70 25.94 17.90
N PHE A 91 -13.84 24.97 18.16
CA PHE A 91 -12.42 25.21 18.33
C PHE A 91 -11.79 25.77 17.04
N PHE A 92 -12.03 25.17 15.87
CA PHE A 92 -11.44 25.60 14.60
C PHE A 92 -11.77 27.07 14.27
N ARG A 93 -12.98 27.54 14.61
CA ARG A 93 -13.42 28.93 14.41
C ARG A 93 -12.66 29.93 15.26
N SER A 94 -12.24 29.54 16.47
CA SER A 94 -11.52 30.39 17.42
C SER A 94 -10.01 30.15 17.43
N ALA A 95 -9.53 29.13 16.72
CA ALA A 95 -8.12 28.77 16.62
C ALA A 95 -7.26 29.88 16.00
N SER A 96 -6.03 30.01 16.51
CA SER A 96 -5.01 30.86 15.91
C SER A 96 -4.62 30.38 14.51
N ASN A 97 -3.95 31.23 13.73
CA ASN A 97 -3.46 30.84 12.41
C ASN A 97 -2.51 29.62 12.47
N ASP A 98 -1.61 29.57 13.45
CA ASP A 98 -0.67 28.45 13.58
C ASP A 98 -1.37 27.16 14.05
N ALA A 99 -2.40 27.28 14.89
CA ALA A 99 -3.27 26.15 15.22
C ALA A 99 -4.02 25.63 13.98
N GLN A 100 -4.53 26.51 13.11
CA GLN A 100 -5.16 26.11 11.85
C GLN A 100 -4.17 25.43 10.88
N LYS A 101 -2.91 25.88 10.83
CA LYS A 101 -1.84 25.22 10.07
C LYS A 101 -1.54 23.82 10.59
N LEU A 102 -1.50 23.63 11.92
CA LEU A 102 -1.33 22.30 12.51
C LEU A 102 -2.46 21.35 12.10
N ILE A 103 -3.72 21.81 12.20
CA ILE A 103 -4.88 21.02 11.78
C ILE A 103 -4.78 20.64 10.30
N LEU A 104 -4.41 21.58 9.44
CA LEU A 104 -4.19 21.32 8.01
C LEU A 104 -3.08 20.28 7.81
N TYR A 105 -1.94 20.44 8.47
CA TYR A 105 -0.82 19.51 8.39
C TYR A 105 -1.24 18.08 8.74
N TYR A 106 -1.88 17.87 9.89
CA TYR A 106 -2.30 16.53 10.31
C TYR A 106 -3.40 15.95 9.41
N SER A 107 -4.30 16.78 8.87
CA SER A 107 -5.31 16.36 7.90
C SER A 107 -4.66 15.84 6.62
N VAL A 108 -3.66 16.57 6.10
CA VAL A 108 -2.91 16.21 4.88
C VAL A 108 -2.04 14.97 5.13
N ARG A 109 -1.35 14.91 6.28
CA ARG A 109 -0.59 13.75 6.74
C ARG A 109 -1.46 12.52 6.90
N GLY A 110 -2.77 12.67 7.16
CA GLY A 110 -3.74 11.59 7.16
C GLY A 110 -3.77 10.82 5.83
N TYR A 111 -3.66 11.50 4.68
CA TYR A 111 -3.55 10.83 3.38
C TYR A 111 -2.23 10.09 3.22
N ASN A 112 -1.11 10.67 3.68
CA ASN A 112 0.18 9.99 3.68
C ASN A 112 0.12 8.70 4.52
N ARG A 113 -0.35 8.78 5.77
CA ARG A 113 -0.49 7.61 6.67
C ARG A 113 -1.40 6.54 6.08
N ALA A 114 -2.51 6.94 5.45
CA ALA A 114 -3.39 6.00 4.77
C ALA A 114 -2.65 5.29 3.63
N ALA A 115 -1.87 6.01 2.81
CA ALA A 115 -1.07 5.43 1.74
C ALA A 115 -0.02 4.43 2.28
N GLN A 116 0.74 4.81 3.31
CA GLN A 116 1.70 3.93 3.99
C GLN A 116 1.02 2.67 4.54
N ASN A 117 -0.14 2.80 5.19
CA ASN A 117 -0.87 1.65 5.68
C ASN A 117 -1.34 0.70 4.55
N MET A 118 -1.77 1.24 3.40
CA MET A 118 -2.11 0.42 2.24
C MET A 118 -0.89 -0.36 1.71
N LEU A 119 0.32 0.24 1.71
CA LEU A 119 1.55 -0.47 1.33
C LEU A 119 1.82 -1.65 2.27
N ASN A 120 1.68 -1.47 3.58
CA ASN A 120 1.85 -2.57 4.53
C ASN A 120 0.86 -3.72 4.28
N HIS A 121 -0.39 -3.39 3.98
CA HIS A 121 -1.40 -4.38 3.60
C HIS A 121 -1.02 -5.15 2.31
N VAL A 122 -0.39 -4.49 1.34
CA VAL A 122 0.08 -5.15 0.10
C VAL A 122 1.20 -6.15 0.42
N VAL A 123 2.20 -5.75 1.22
CA VAL A 123 3.33 -6.61 1.57
C VAL A 123 2.85 -7.85 2.32
N ILE A 124 2.07 -7.64 3.39
CA ILE A 124 1.56 -8.72 4.24
C ILE A 124 0.62 -9.63 3.45
N GLY A 125 -0.36 -9.06 2.74
CA GLY A 125 -1.34 -9.82 1.98
C GLY A 125 -0.70 -10.67 0.89
N LEU A 126 0.35 -10.17 0.23
CA LEU A 126 1.04 -10.91 -0.81
C LEU A 126 1.77 -12.09 -0.18
N GLY A 127 2.53 -11.86 0.89
CA GLY A 127 3.21 -12.91 1.65
C GLY A 127 2.27 -14.01 2.15
N ASP A 128 1.14 -13.63 2.76
CA ASP A 128 0.11 -14.55 3.25
C ASP A 128 -0.48 -15.41 2.13
N ALA A 129 -0.69 -14.83 0.94
CA ALA A 129 -1.19 -15.57 -0.22
C ALA A 129 -0.24 -16.72 -0.60
N TYR A 130 1.07 -16.46 -0.64
CA TYR A 130 2.07 -17.50 -0.93
C TYR A 130 2.24 -18.49 0.22
N GLU A 131 2.15 -18.06 1.47
CA GLU A 131 2.15 -18.97 2.61
C GLU A 131 0.98 -19.98 2.51
N LEU A 132 -0.23 -19.49 2.21
CA LEU A 132 -1.40 -20.34 1.98
C LEU A 132 -1.23 -21.25 0.75
N LEU A 133 -0.75 -20.69 -0.37
CA LEU A 133 -0.48 -21.45 -1.60
C LEU A 133 0.55 -22.57 -1.38
N SER A 134 1.39 -22.44 -0.35
CA SER A 134 2.46 -23.38 -0.04
C SER A 134 2.11 -24.49 0.94
N ARG A 135 0.84 -24.59 1.36
CA ARG A 135 0.36 -25.69 2.22
C ARG A 135 0.46 -27.03 1.49
N ASP A 136 0.67 -28.11 2.23
CA ASP A 136 0.79 -29.43 1.58
C ASP A 136 -0.53 -29.82 0.89
N ASN A 137 -1.66 -29.56 1.53
CA ASN A 137 -3.00 -29.75 0.99
C ASN A 137 -3.81 -28.45 1.06
N LEU A 138 -4.60 -28.15 0.03
CA LEU A 138 -5.50 -27.01 0.01
C LEU A 138 -6.92 -27.37 0.46
N ASP A 139 -7.28 -28.66 0.51
CA ASP A 139 -8.56 -29.12 1.01
C ASP A 139 -8.38 -30.08 2.18
N ASP A 140 -8.48 -29.55 3.39
CA ASP A 140 -8.30 -30.32 4.63
C ASP A 140 -9.38 -31.42 4.80
N SER A 141 -10.50 -31.34 4.08
CA SER A 141 -11.58 -32.34 4.17
C SER A 141 -11.31 -33.61 3.37
N ILE A 142 -10.37 -33.55 2.41
CA ILE A 142 -10.04 -34.69 1.54
C ILE A 142 -8.52 -34.92 1.57
N PRO A 143 -8.02 -36.05 2.10
CA PRO A 143 -6.61 -36.41 2.05
C PRO A 143 -6.03 -36.45 0.62
N LEU A 144 -4.74 -36.08 0.46
CA LEU A 144 -4.07 -36.00 -0.84
C LEU A 144 -4.02 -37.31 -1.61
N ASP A 145 -3.92 -38.44 -0.91
CA ASP A 145 -3.94 -39.79 -1.48
C ASP A 145 -5.28 -40.15 -2.10
N ILE A 146 -6.39 -39.69 -1.52
CA ILE A 146 -7.74 -39.84 -2.09
C ILE A 146 -7.91 -38.93 -3.31
N GLN A 147 -7.29 -37.75 -3.30
CA GLN A 147 -7.32 -36.83 -4.45
C GLN A 147 -6.38 -37.25 -5.60
N SER A 148 -5.51 -38.24 -5.39
CA SER A 148 -4.50 -38.69 -6.36
C SER A 148 -5.05 -39.74 -7.31
N CYS A 149 -4.81 -39.59 -8.60
CA CYS A 149 -5.15 -40.60 -9.61
C CYS A 149 -3.99 -41.57 -9.93
N GLY A 150 -2.86 -41.44 -9.21
CA GLY A 150 -1.60 -42.09 -9.56
C GLY A 150 -0.92 -41.44 -10.78
N GLY A 151 0.41 -41.52 -10.86
CA GLY A 151 1.18 -40.92 -11.96
C GLY A 151 1.17 -39.38 -11.95
N GLU A 152 1.59 -38.79 -13.06
CA GLU A 152 1.61 -37.34 -13.28
C GLU A 152 0.24 -36.86 -13.79
N HIS A 153 -0.34 -35.85 -13.14
CA HIS A 153 -1.64 -35.32 -13.50
C HIS A 153 -1.82 -33.85 -13.09
N TYR A 154 -2.73 -33.18 -13.81
CA TYR A 154 -3.18 -31.83 -13.50
C TYR A 154 -4.61 -31.88 -12.97
N ARG A 155 -4.88 -31.10 -11.93
CA ARG A 155 -6.23 -30.98 -11.35
C ARG A 155 -6.53 -29.53 -10.99
N ASN A 156 -7.80 -29.22 -10.78
CA ASN A 156 -8.21 -27.96 -10.16
C ASN A 156 -8.94 -28.26 -8.85
N LEU A 157 -8.80 -27.34 -7.91
CA LEU A 157 -9.43 -27.38 -6.59
C LEU A 157 -10.24 -26.12 -6.37
N SER A 158 -11.35 -26.26 -5.64
CA SER A 158 -12.10 -25.15 -5.06
C SER A 158 -12.46 -25.56 -3.63
N SER A 159 -11.80 -24.91 -2.67
CA SER A 159 -11.91 -25.19 -1.24
C SER A 159 -11.90 -23.87 -0.46
N PRO A 160 -12.25 -23.87 0.84
CA PRO A 160 -12.12 -22.67 1.68
C PRO A 160 -10.72 -22.03 1.63
N THR A 161 -9.66 -22.84 1.54
CA THR A 161 -8.28 -22.33 1.37
C THR A 161 -8.09 -21.67 0.01
N CYS A 162 -8.65 -22.23 -1.06
CA CYS A 162 -8.59 -21.61 -2.40
C CYS A 162 -9.28 -20.25 -2.42
N PHE A 163 -10.47 -20.13 -1.80
CA PHE A 163 -11.16 -18.84 -1.66
C PHE A 163 -10.33 -17.81 -0.89
N ARG A 164 -9.65 -18.22 0.19
CA ARG A 164 -8.75 -17.34 0.96
C ARG A 164 -7.55 -16.88 0.12
N ILE A 165 -6.94 -17.77 -0.67
CA ILE A 165 -5.84 -17.40 -1.56
C ILE A 165 -6.30 -16.35 -2.58
N TRP A 166 -7.45 -16.56 -3.23
CA TRP A 166 -8.03 -15.59 -4.16
C TRP A 166 -8.40 -14.26 -3.49
N GLU A 167 -8.95 -14.31 -2.26
CA GLU A 167 -9.21 -13.13 -1.43
C GLU A 167 -7.92 -12.34 -1.17
N LYS A 168 -6.83 -12.99 -0.77
CA LYS A 168 -5.55 -12.32 -0.54
C LYS A 168 -4.96 -11.69 -1.80
N PHE A 169 -4.99 -12.38 -2.94
CA PHE A 169 -4.53 -11.79 -4.20
C PHE A 169 -5.39 -10.60 -4.64
N SER A 170 -6.71 -10.73 -4.57
CA SER A 170 -7.65 -9.65 -4.93
C SER A 170 -7.48 -8.44 -4.02
N PHE A 171 -7.36 -8.69 -2.72
CA PHE A 171 -7.09 -7.67 -1.71
C PHE A 171 -5.79 -6.92 -2.00
N CYS A 172 -4.70 -7.62 -2.35
CA CYS A 172 -3.45 -6.96 -2.72
C CYS A 172 -3.61 -6.02 -3.91
N ILE A 173 -4.28 -6.50 -4.97
CA ILE A 173 -4.53 -5.71 -6.19
C ILE A 173 -5.33 -4.44 -5.82
N GLU A 174 -6.42 -4.59 -5.08
CA GLU A 174 -7.26 -3.46 -4.64
C GLU A 174 -6.50 -2.46 -3.76
N LYS A 175 -5.61 -2.95 -2.89
CA LYS A 175 -4.82 -2.10 -1.99
C LYS A 175 -3.73 -1.32 -2.71
N ILE A 176 -3.15 -1.84 -3.79
CA ILE A 176 -2.22 -1.08 -4.64
C ILE A 176 -2.92 0.12 -5.29
N LEU A 177 -4.13 -0.09 -5.84
CA LEU A 177 -4.87 1.02 -6.46
C LEU A 177 -5.37 2.01 -5.40
N SER A 178 -5.79 1.52 -4.23
CA SER A 178 -6.15 2.38 -3.09
C SER A 178 -4.96 3.22 -2.61
N PHE A 179 -3.75 2.63 -2.57
CA PHE A 179 -2.51 3.33 -2.27
C PHE A 179 -2.29 4.49 -3.26
N LEU A 180 -2.41 4.24 -4.57
CA LEU A 180 -2.26 5.27 -5.59
C LEU A 180 -3.35 6.37 -5.49
N ASP A 181 -4.58 6.02 -5.10
CA ASP A 181 -5.65 7.00 -4.87
C ASP A 181 -5.32 7.93 -3.69
N PHE A 182 -4.91 7.37 -2.54
CA PHE A 182 -4.50 8.18 -1.39
C PHE A 182 -3.27 9.04 -1.69
N LEU A 183 -2.31 8.49 -2.45
CA LEU A 183 -1.16 9.24 -2.91
C LEU A 183 -1.58 10.42 -3.80
N SER A 184 -2.53 10.20 -4.71
CA SER A 184 -3.04 11.26 -5.58
C SER A 184 -3.70 12.39 -4.79
N LYS A 185 -4.49 12.05 -3.77
CA LYS A 185 -5.09 13.05 -2.86
C LYS A 185 -4.01 13.82 -2.10
N TYR A 186 -3.03 13.11 -1.55
CA TYR A 186 -1.91 13.72 -0.85
C TYR A 186 -1.14 14.70 -1.74
N ILE A 187 -0.66 14.25 -2.90
CA ILE A 187 0.12 15.08 -3.84
C ILE A 187 -0.71 16.24 -4.41
N ALA A 188 -2.01 16.05 -4.64
CA ALA A 188 -2.89 17.13 -5.06
C ALA A 188 -3.04 18.22 -4.00
N GLU A 189 -3.20 17.85 -2.74
CA GLU A 189 -3.39 18.82 -1.66
C GLU A 189 -2.11 19.63 -1.42
N ILE A 190 -0.94 18.98 -1.39
CA ILE A 190 0.34 19.68 -1.22
C ILE A 190 0.70 20.57 -2.43
N SER A 191 0.21 20.23 -3.64
CA SER A 191 0.43 21.03 -4.85
C SER A 191 -0.20 22.43 -4.78
N GLU A 192 -1.21 22.61 -3.92
CA GLU A 192 -2.01 23.83 -3.84
C GLU A 192 -1.91 24.54 -2.47
N MET A 193 -1.12 23.97 -1.55
CA MET A 193 -1.11 24.36 -0.14
C MET A 193 -0.65 25.80 0.11
N HIS A 194 0.36 26.29 -0.62
CA HIS A 194 0.95 27.61 -0.38
C HIS A 194 0.08 28.80 -0.82
N CYS A 195 -0.99 28.56 -1.59
CA CYS A 195 -1.77 29.63 -2.22
C CYS A 195 -3.19 29.75 -1.67
N LYS A 196 -3.57 28.95 -0.66
CA LYS A 196 -4.96 28.85 -0.21
C LYS A 196 -5.14 29.28 1.25
N LYS A 197 -6.25 29.99 1.48
CA LYS A 197 -6.75 30.22 2.84
C LYS A 197 -7.11 28.87 3.47
N ILE A 198 -6.71 28.67 4.72
CA ILE A 198 -7.06 27.46 5.48
C ILE A 198 -8.55 27.54 5.82
N THR A 199 -9.33 26.58 5.30
CA THR A 199 -10.80 26.56 5.47
C THR A 199 -11.30 25.38 6.31
N GLY A 200 -10.38 24.53 6.79
CA GLY A 200 -10.72 23.31 7.54
C GLY A 200 -11.27 22.17 6.67
N ARG A 201 -11.34 22.37 5.35
CA ARG A 201 -11.76 21.33 4.38
C ARG A 201 -10.64 21.07 3.37
N LEU A 202 -10.33 19.80 3.16
CA LEU A 202 -9.49 19.35 2.06
C LEU A 202 -10.33 19.32 0.78
N ASN A 203 -9.82 19.92 -0.30
CA ASN A 203 -10.57 20.03 -1.56
C ASN A 203 -10.38 18.82 -2.47
N THR A 204 -9.48 17.92 -2.08
CA THR A 204 -9.01 16.81 -2.92
C THR A 204 -9.69 15.47 -2.60
N TYR A 205 -10.75 15.45 -1.79
CA TYR A 205 -11.42 14.21 -1.38
C TYR A 205 -11.91 13.34 -2.54
N SER A 206 -12.27 13.95 -3.67
CA SER A 206 -12.72 13.28 -4.89
C SER A 206 -11.60 12.96 -5.89
N VAL A 207 -10.35 13.34 -5.59
CA VAL A 207 -9.20 13.03 -6.44
C VAL A 207 -8.92 11.52 -6.36
N THR A 208 -8.73 10.92 -7.52
CA THR A 208 -8.34 9.52 -7.69
C THR A 208 -7.08 9.45 -8.55
N PHE A 209 -6.44 8.28 -8.63
CA PHE A 209 -5.26 8.06 -9.46
C PHE A 209 -5.46 8.38 -10.95
N GLY A 210 -6.69 8.23 -11.48
CA GLY A 210 -7.02 8.68 -12.84
C GLY A 210 -6.77 10.19 -13.08
N GLY A 211 -6.68 10.99 -12.01
CA GLY A 211 -6.33 12.41 -12.03
C GLY A 211 -4.83 12.71 -11.90
N TRP A 212 -3.97 11.70 -11.68
CA TRP A 212 -2.54 11.88 -11.37
C TRP A 212 -1.83 12.84 -12.33
N ARG A 213 -2.00 12.63 -13.64
CA ARG A 213 -1.35 13.45 -14.69
C ARG A 213 -1.76 14.93 -14.68
N LYS A 214 -2.87 15.27 -14.01
CA LYS A 214 -3.39 16.65 -13.91
C LYS A 214 -2.88 17.38 -12.67
N ILE A 215 -2.28 16.66 -11.72
CA ILE A 215 -1.75 17.24 -10.48
C ILE A 215 -0.44 17.97 -10.79
N LYS A 216 -0.31 19.23 -10.36
CA LYS A 216 0.82 20.10 -10.68
C LYS A 216 2.17 19.48 -10.35
N LEU A 217 2.35 18.98 -9.12
CA LEU A 217 3.62 18.36 -8.71
C LEU A 217 3.88 17.00 -9.34
N ALA A 218 2.84 16.30 -9.79
CA ALA A 218 2.92 14.94 -10.33
C ALA A 218 3.02 14.87 -11.86
N LYS A 219 2.97 16.02 -12.54
CA LYS A 219 3.01 16.09 -14.00
C LYS A 219 4.33 15.51 -14.55
N ASP A 220 4.26 14.75 -15.64
CA ASP A 220 5.44 14.22 -16.33
C ASP A 220 6.35 13.35 -15.43
N THR A 221 5.79 12.71 -14.39
CA THR A 221 6.49 11.70 -13.57
C THR A 221 6.29 10.29 -14.15
N ALA A 222 7.08 9.31 -13.71
CA ALA A 222 7.03 7.92 -14.23
C ALA A 222 5.63 7.28 -14.20
N LEU A 223 4.83 7.52 -13.15
CA LEU A 223 3.43 7.05 -13.05
C LEU A 223 2.51 7.63 -14.14
N CYS A 224 2.92 8.71 -14.80
CA CYS A 224 2.19 9.22 -15.96
C CYS A 224 2.26 8.24 -17.12
N ASP A 225 3.26 7.37 -17.28
CA ASP A 225 3.37 6.55 -18.49
C ASP A 225 2.31 5.44 -18.59
N LEU A 226 1.69 5.07 -17.46
CA LEU A 226 0.74 3.96 -17.35
C LEU A 226 1.31 2.69 -18.00
N THR A 227 2.34 2.12 -17.38
CA THR A 227 2.97 0.87 -17.79
C THR A 227 1.95 -0.26 -17.95
N ASP A 228 2.29 -1.28 -18.73
CA ASP A 228 1.39 -2.41 -18.97
C ASP A 228 1.04 -3.14 -17.67
N GLU A 229 1.98 -3.21 -16.73
CA GLU A 229 1.76 -3.73 -15.38
C GLU A 229 0.72 -2.91 -14.61
N LEU A 230 0.83 -1.58 -14.63
CA LEU A 230 -0.14 -0.70 -13.97
C LEU A 230 -1.53 -0.80 -14.61
N ARG A 231 -1.60 -0.89 -15.94
CA ARG A 231 -2.86 -1.11 -16.66
C ARG A 231 -3.46 -2.46 -16.32
N LEU A 232 -2.64 -3.51 -16.24
CA LEU A 232 -3.08 -4.84 -15.86
C LEU A 232 -3.65 -4.85 -14.43
N LEU A 233 -2.95 -4.28 -13.46
CA LEU A 233 -3.45 -4.18 -12.08
C LEU A 233 -4.76 -3.38 -12.01
N THR A 234 -4.87 -2.29 -12.79
CA THR A 234 -6.13 -1.51 -12.89
C THR A 234 -7.26 -2.37 -13.44
N ALA A 235 -7.02 -3.10 -14.53
CA ALA A 235 -8.02 -3.99 -15.13
C ALA A 235 -8.44 -5.11 -14.18
N LEU A 236 -7.49 -5.70 -13.43
CA LEU A 236 -7.79 -6.74 -12.46
C LEU A 236 -8.58 -6.20 -11.26
N ARG A 237 -8.25 -5.00 -10.77
CA ARG A 237 -9.05 -4.32 -9.74
C ARG A 237 -10.48 -4.11 -10.21
N ASP A 238 -10.69 -3.74 -11.46
CA ASP A 238 -12.04 -3.56 -11.98
C ASP A 238 -12.80 -4.89 -12.05
N GLU A 239 -12.13 -6.00 -12.38
CA GLU A 239 -12.74 -7.32 -12.32
C GLU A 239 -13.09 -7.73 -10.87
N THR A 240 -12.23 -7.49 -9.88
CA THR A 240 -12.55 -7.84 -8.48
C THR A 240 -13.66 -6.96 -7.90
N VAL A 241 -13.66 -5.66 -8.19
CA VAL A 241 -14.63 -4.69 -7.64
C VAL A 241 -15.97 -4.74 -8.35
N HIS A 242 -15.99 -4.82 -9.69
CA HIS A 242 -17.23 -4.73 -10.48
C HIS A 242 -17.80 -6.08 -10.87
N ASN A 243 -16.96 -7.11 -11.04
CA ASN A 243 -17.39 -8.46 -11.41
C ASN A 243 -17.24 -9.47 -10.25
N GLY A 244 -16.80 -9.00 -9.08
CA GLY A 244 -16.69 -9.78 -7.84
C GLY A 244 -15.45 -10.67 -7.76
N THR A 245 -15.02 -11.27 -8.88
CA THR A 245 -13.84 -12.14 -8.92
C THR A 245 -13.17 -12.16 -10.30
N ILE A 246 -11.86 -12.42 -10.33
CA ILE A 246 -11.12 -12.69 -11.56
C ILE A 246 -11.54 -14.06 -12.13
N ASP A 247 -11.55 -15.10 -11.29
CA ASP A 247 -12.14 -16.41 -11.58
C ASP A 247 -13.43 -16.63 -10.77
N HIS A 248 -14.56 -16.87 -11.44
CA HIS A 248 -15.86 -17.11 -10.80
C HIS A 248 -15.88 -18.29 -9.83
N PHE A 249 -14.99 -19.26 -10.03
CA PHE A 249 -14.97 -20.48 -9.23
C PHE A 249 -13.80 -20.51 -8.24
N SER A 250 -12.99 -19.45 -8.22
CA SER A 250 -11.80 -19.33 -7.38
C SER A 250 -10.93 -20.60 -7.43
N ARG A 251 -10.71 -21.13 -8.64
CA ARG A 251 -9.98 -22.39 -8.81
C ARG A 251 -8.49 -22.15 -8.60
N ILE A 252 -7.84 -23.15 -8.02
CA ILE A 252 -6.40 -23.27 -8.02
C ILE A 252 -6.05 -24.56 -8.74
N TYR A 253 -5.13 -24.46 -9.68
CA TYR A 253 -4.66 -25.58 -10.45
C TYR A 253 -3.42 -26.15 -9.79
N GLU A 254 -3.34 -27.48 -9.73
CA GLU A 254 -2.22 -28.21 -9.17
C GLU A 254 -1.66 -29.15 -10.21
N HIS A 255 -0.33 -29.17 -10.30
CA HIS A 255 0.40 -30.25 -10.93
C HIS A 255 0.86 -31.21 -9.83
N ALA A 256 0.44 -32.47 -9.92
CA ALA A 256 0.75 -33.49 -8.92
C ALA A 256 1.39 -34.73 -9.57
N ILE A 257 2.32 -35.34 -8.83
CA ILE A 257 2.90 -36.64 -9.16
C ILE A 257 2.59 -37.57 -7.99
N ASN A 258 1.73 -38.55 -8.23
CA ASN A 258 1.11 -39.35 -7.16
C ASN A 258 0.48 -38.43 -6.10
N SER A 259 0.67 -38.70 -4.81
CA SER A 259 0.13 -37.91 -3.70
C SER A 259 0.98 -36.68 -3.33
N LYS A 260 1.86 -36.21 -4.22
CA LYS A 260 2.74 -35.06 -3.98
C LYS A 260 2.48 -33.94 -4.99
N VAL A 261 2.05 -32.79 -4.49
CA VAL A 261 1.89 -31.56 -5.28
C VAL A 261 3.27 -30.99 -5.62
N GLN A 262 3.53 -30.78 -6.91
CA GLN A 262 4.79 -30.25 -7.43
C GLN A 262 4.75 -28.73 -7.59
N SER A 263 3.61 -28.18 -8.01
CA SER A 263 3.41 -26.76 -8.24
C SER A 263 1.93 -26.40 -8.26
N ARG A 264 1.63 -25.14 -7.93
CA ARG A 264 0.28 -24.58 -7.99
C ARG A 264 0.25 -23.30 -8.80
N PHE A 265 -0.84 -23.06 -9.49
CA PHE A 265 -1.04 -21.84 -10.25
C PHE A 265 -2.49 -21.39 -10.31
N LEU A 266 -2.66 -20.09 -10.46
CA LEU A 266 -3.94 -19.42 -10.65
C LEU A 266 -3.95 -18.87 -12.08
N LEU A 267 -4.94 -19.26 -12.88
CA LEU A 267 -5.03 -18.77 -14.25
C LEU A 267 -5.45 -17.29 -14.26
N LEU A 268 -4.73 -16.50 -15.05
CA LEU A 268 -5.04 -15.11 -15.36
C LEU A 268 -5.62 -15.05 -16.78
N PRO A 269 -6.73 -14.32 -17.02
CA PRO A 269 -7.23 -14.15 -18.37
C PRO A 269 -6.20 -13.56 -19.34
N ASP A 270 -6.29 -13.97 -20.61
CA ASP A 270 -5.43 -13.48 -21.68
C ASP A 270 -5.48 -11.95 -21.74
N HIS A 271 -4.31 -11.33 -21.90
CA HIS A 271 -4.18 -9.87 -21.92
C HIS A 271 -3.12 -9.40 -22.93
N GLU A 272 -3.26 -8.16 -23.38
CA GLU A 272 -2.31 -7.49 -24.27
C GLU A 272 -2.22 -6.01 -23.91
N GLY A 273 -1.01 -5.45 -23.80
CA GLY A 273 -0.80 -4.04 -23.41
C GLY A 273 -1.43 -3.66 -22.06
N GLY A 274 -1.48 -4.62 -21.14
CA GLY A 274 -2.13 -4.49 -19.82
C GLY A 274 -3.66 -4.48 -19.83
N ARG A 275 -4.32 -4.91 -20.91
CA ARG A 275 -5.78 -5.00 -21.01
C ARG A 275 -6.23 -6.44 -21.22
N ILE A 276 -7.24 -6.86 -20.45
CA ILE A 276 -7.87 -8.18 -20.61
C ILE A 276 -8.53 -8.26 -22.00
N LEU A 277 -8.24 -9.32 -22.74
CA LEU A 277 -8.78 -9.55 -24.07
C LEU A 277 -10.28 -9.86 -23.99
N THR A 278 -11.06 -9.26 -24.90
CA THR A 278 -12.51 -9.43 -24.93
C THR A 278 -12.99 -9.81 -26.33
N ALA A 279 -13.96 -10.72 -26.41
CA ALA A 279 -14.62 -11.09 -27.66
C ALA A 279 -16.07 -11.48 -27.39
N ALA A 280 -17.01 -10.87 -28.14
CA ALA A 280 -18.45 -11.11 -28.02
C ALA A 280 -18.97 -11.07 -26.56
N GLY A 281 -18.53 -10.09 -25.78
CA GLY A 281 -18.93 -9.92 -24.37
C GLY A 281 -18.27 -10.90 -23.39
N ARG A 282 -17.39 -11.80 -23.84
CA ARG A 282 -16.60 -12.70 -22.99
C ARG A 282 -15.21 -12.14 -22.78
N ARG A 283 -14.64 -12.38 -21.58
CA ARG A 283 -13.32 -11.85 -21.16
C ARG A 283 -12.37 -12.91 -20.58
N ARG A 284 -12.83 -14.15 -20.44
CA ARG A 284 -12.10 -15.24 -19.73
C ARG A 284 -11.54 -16.25 -20.71
N PHE A 285 -10.64 -15.77 -21.55
CA PHE A 285 -9.80 -16.61 -22.41
C PHE A 285 -8.51 -16.91 -21.67
N PHE A 286 -7.95 -18.12 -21.83
CA PHE A 286 -6.77 -18.58 -21.09
C PHE A 286 -5.76 -19.27 -22.02
N ARG A 287 -5.74 -18.88 -23.29
CA ARG A 287 -4.88 -19.51 -24.30
C ARG A 287 -3.39 -19.20 -24.06
N GLN A 288 -3.07 -18.07 -23.44
CA GLN A 288 -1.70 -17.64 -23.17
C GLN A 288 -1.05 -18.38 -21.99
N ASP A 289 -1.82 -19.15 -21.22
CA ASP A 289 -1.34 -19.86 -20.01
C ASP A 289 -0.69 -18.93 -18.98
N ASN A 290 -1.30 -17.74 -18.80
CA ASN A 290 -0.81 -16.75 -17.84
C ASN A 290 -1.11 -17.20 -16.41
N HIS A 291 -0.10 -17.15 -15.54
CA HIS A 291 -0.23 -17.48 -14.12
C HIS A 291 -0.20 -16.22 -13.26
N LEU A 292 -1.32 -15.89 -12.60
CA LEU A 292 -1.44 -14.71 -11.73
C LEU A 292 -0.36 -14.69 -10.65
N ASN A 293 -0.14 -15.83 -9.99
CA ASN A 293 0.88 -15.99 -8.95
C ASN A 293 2.32 -15.91 -9.48
N ALA A 294 2.57 -15.99 -10.79
CA ALA A 294 3.89 -15.75 -11.35
C ALA A 294 4.06 -14.28 -11.80
N ILE A 295 2.98 -13.67 -12.30
CA ILE A 295 2.99 -12.32 -12.89
C ILE A 295 2.86 -11.23 -11.82
N LEU A 296 1.97 -11.44 -10.85
CA LEU A 296 1.57 -10.40 -9.89
C LEU A 296 2.76 -9.80 -9.11
N PRO A 297 3.68 -10.59 -8.51
CA PRO A 297 4.80 -9.99 -7.76
C PRO A 297 5.65 -9.03 -8.59
N GLY A 298 5.92 -9.39 -9.85
CA GLY A 298 6.65 -8.54 -10.79
C GLY A 298 5.89 -7.26 -11.14
N ALA A 299 4.57 -7.37 -11.37
CA ALA A 299 3.72 -6.22 -11.64
C ALA A 299 3.64 -5.26 -10.44
N VAL A 300 3.48 -5.78 -9.22
CA VAL A 300 3.51 -4.98 -7.98
C VAL A 300 4.85 -4.27 -7.85
N HIS A 301 5.95 -5.00 -7.98
CA HIS A 301 7.30 -4.43 -7.91
C HIS A 301 7.49 -3.30 -8.92
N ARG A 302 7.04 -3.48 -10.17
CA ARG A 302 7.18 -2.46 -11.20
C ARG A 302 6.40 -1.18 -10.84
N VAL A 303 5.14 -1.32 -10.45
CA VAL A 303 4.28 -0.18 -10.09
C VAL A 303 4.83 0.58 -8.88
N LEU A 304 5.35 -0.13 -7.87
CA LEU A 304 5.96 0.51 -6.70
C LEU A 304 7.26 1.26 -7.05
N ASN A 305 8.07 0.74 -7.98
CA ASN A 305 9.23 1.48 -8.48
C ASN A 305 8.84 2.72 -9.27
N ASP A 306 7.89 2.62 -10.19
CA ASP A 306 7.40 3.78 -10.94
C ASP A 306 6.81 4.84 -9.97
N THR A 307 6.19 4.38 -8.88
CA THR A 307 5.73 5.26 -7.79
C THR A 307 6.89 5.94 -7.07
N LEU A 308 7.92 5.19 -6.68
CA LEU A 308 9.10 5.75 -6.01
C LEU A 308 9.80 6.80 -6.87
N LEU A 309 10.01 6.50 -8.16
CA LEU A 309 10.59 7.43 -9.12
C LEU A 309 9.74 8.70 -9.25
N SER A 310 8.41 8.54 -9.23
CA SER A 310 7.49 9.68 -9.27
C SER A 310 7.57 10.53 -8.00
N LEU A 311 7.62 9.90 -6.82
CA LEU A 311 7.71 10.60 -5.55
C LEU A 311 9.05 11.31 -5.38
N ARG A 312 10.16 10.72 -5.80
CA ARG A 312 11.45 11.41 -5.85
C ARG A 312 11.39 12.65 -6.75
N THR A 313 10.69 12.55 -7.88
CA THR A 313 10.49 13.71 -8.77
C THR A 313 9.59 14.77 -8.14
N VAL A 314 8.56 14.38 -7.40
CA VAL A 314 7.73 15.32 -6.62
C VAL A 314 8.56 16.00 -5.54
N ASP A 315 9.35 15.23 -4.80
CA ASP A 315 10.21 15.72 -3.73
C ASP A 315 11.21 16.77 -4.22
N THR A 316 11.88 16.54 -5.35
CA THR A 316 12.82 17.53 -5.93
C THR A 316 12.14 18.81 -6.40
N ARG A 317 10.84 18.78 -6.69
CA ARG A 317 10.06 19.96 -7.10
C ARG A 317 9.55 20.77 -5.92
N MET A 318 9.57 20.21 -4.71
CA MET A 318 9.17 20.91 -3.50
C MET A 318 10.34 21.72 -2.94
N PRO A 319 10.11 22.98 -2.52
CA PRO A 319 11.14 23.80 -1.92
C PRO A 319 11.52 23.26 -0.53
N THR A 320 12.80 23.32 -0.20
CA THR A 320 13.28 23.23 1.18
C THR A 320 13.32 24.65 1.75
N VAL A 321 12.68 24.87 2.90
CA VAL A 321 12.55 26.20 3.53
C VAL A 321 13.45 26.33 4.76
N TRP A 322 13.63 25.27 5.52
CA TRP A 322 14.50 25.30 6.69
C TRP A 322 15.96 25.07 6.27
N ASP A 323 16.84 26.00 6.63
CA ASP A 323 18.29 25.91 6.36
C ASP A 323 18.95 24.77 7.14
N ASP A 324 18.46 24.48 8.35
CA ASP A 324 18.90 23.38 9.20
C ASP A 324 17.72 22.57 9.77
N PRO A 325 17.35 21.46 9.11
CA PRO A 325 16.30 20.57 9.60
C PRO A 325 16.65 19.85 10.91
N SER A 326 17.91 19.82 11.36
CA SER A 326 18.29 19.10 12.59
C SER A 326 17.63 19.72 13.83
N SER A 327 17.45 21.04 13.84
CA SER A 327 16.74 21.77 14.89
C SER A 327 15.29 21.30 15.13
N TYR A 328 14.63 20.74 14.11
CA TYR A 328 13.33 20.10 14.26
C TYR A 328 13.42 18.84 15.11
N TYR A 329 14.42 17.99 14.85
CA TYR A 329 14.60 16.72 15.55
C TYR A 329 15.24 16.89 16.93
N ASP A 330 16.16 17.83 17.09
CA ASP A 330 16.96 18.00 18.30
C ASP A 330 16.14 18.51 19.48
N ARG A 331 15.13 19.36 19.23
CA ARG A 331 14.29 19.93 20.29
C ARG A 331 13.58 18.86 21.12
N TYR A 332 13.15 17.77 20.49
CA TYR A 332 12.48 16.63 21.15
C TYR A 332 13.09 15.30 20.73
N LYS A 333 14.41 15.20 20.83
CA LYS A 333 15.15 14.00 20.42
C LYS A 333 14.61 12.72 21.06
N GLU A 334 14.38 12.73 22.39
CA GLU A 334 13.86 11.56 23.11
C GLU A 334 12.47 11.14 22.62
N LEU A 335 11.62 12.10 22.23
CA LEU A 335 10.32 11.81 21.63
C LEU A 335 10.49 11.13 20.27
N HIS A 336 11.35 11.66 19.41
CA HIS A 336 11.60 11.06 18.10
C HIS A 336 12.16 9.65 18.22
N GLU A 337 13.11 9.42 19.12
CA GLU A 337 13.65 8.09 19.44
C GLU A 337 12.57 7.15 19.97
N THR A 338 11.68 7.65 20.84
CA THR A 338 10.56 6.87 21.38
C THR A 338 9.55 6.51 20.30
N LEU A 339 9.19 7.46 19.41
CA LEU A 339 8.28 7.22 18.30
C LEU A 339 8.85 6.24 17.28
N ASP A 340 10.15 6.34 16.97
CA ASP A 340 10.85 5.40 16.10
C ASP A 340 10.91 3.99 16.71
N ALA A 341 11.25 3.89 18.00
CA ALA A 341 11.24 2.62 18.72
C ALA A 341 9.83 2.00 18.78
N ALA A 342 8.80 2.81 19.04
CA ALA A 342 7.41 2.37 19.06
C ALA A 342 6.95 1.89 17.67
N GLY A 343 7.28 2.63 16.62
CA GLY A 343 7.00 2.26 15.23
C GLY A 343 7.60 0.90 14.86
N LYS A 344 8.84 0.63 15.29
CA LYS A 344 9.52 -0.66 15.05
C LYS A 344 8.84 -1.86 15.70
N VAL A 345 8.07 -1.67 16.77
CA VAL A 345 7.35 -2.74 17.48
C VAL A 345 5.83 -2.68 17.28
N GLY A 346 5.35 -1.77 16.42
CA GLY A 346 3.91 -1.56 16.19
C GLY A 346 3.17 -1.02 17.42
N ALA A 347 3.86 -0.37 18.34
CA ALA A 347 3.25 0.25 19.52
C ALA A 347 2.71 1.64 19.20
N PHE A 348 1.58 1.98 19.81
CA PHE A 348 1.05 3.34 19.82
C PHE A 348 1.56 4.09 21.04
N VAL A 349 2.09 5.29 20.83
CA VAL A 349 2.49 6.19 21.91
C VAL A 349 1.61 7.43 21.84
N LYS A 350 0.78 7.60 22.87
CA LYS A 350 0.03 8.84 23.06
C LYS A 350 0.96 9.88 23.67
N PHE A 351 1.14 10.98 22.98
CA PHE A 351 1.90 12.11 23.47
C PHE A 351 0.97 13.20 23.96
N LYS A 352 1.26 13.77 25.12
CA LYS A 352 0.57 14.96 25.64
C LYS A 352 1.44 16.18 25.43
N ALA A 353 0.80 17.33 25.35
CA ALA A 353 1.44 18.64 25.39
C ALA A 353 2.48 18.82 26.52
N THR A 354 2.33 18.10 27.65
CA THR A 354 3.27 18.11 28.77
C THR A 354 4.55 17.31 28.55
N ASP A 355 4.57 16.50 27.49
CA ASP A 355 5.67 15.61 27.16
C ASP A 355 6.64 16.28 26.14
N ALA A 356 6.25 17.46 25.61
CA ALA A 356 7.03 18.43 24.82
C ALA A 356 7.24 19.70 25.66
#